data_AF-A0A349W323-F1
#
_entry.id   AF-A0A349W323-F1
#
_cell.length_a   1.000
_cell.length_b   1.000
_cell.length_c   1.000
_cell.angle_alpha   90.00
_cell.angle_beta   90.00
_cell.angle_gamma   90.00
#
_symmetry.space_group_name_H-M   'P 1'
#
loop_
_entity.id
_entity.type
_entity.pdbx_description
1 polymer ?
#
loop_
_entity_poly.entity_id
_entity_poly.type
_entity_poly.pdbx_seq_one_letter_code
_entity_poly.pdbx_strand_id
1 'polypeptide(L)'
;MVSREEAIKKLKEYWGTDRLVFQAEFHVPKNILLREGTKPFGYFRNIRFKGELIEYPIETIAIHERRVSVYQVLKDNLKDQEQYEVTLDLAKDEYRKKNPFQLIVKQYRKLENKSVPIDITLRKTITEIFNENININSPFQVVNLANSVESLATDIYSEDKRFIYELIQNADDAALDEESELSIQILKNYVIISHNGAPFNSRDIRGLCSIGLGTKTNDATKTGYKGIGFKSVFGQPDGLVYVKTEHTLFKFDREYSRKKGWNNKWGNKQEWEERNGITFNCPWQMMPVLIENVDDFELAKVLNNENYTVKTAIKILDSEQIFENINRFFGDAKFLLFLRRITRVEIIYDNQSVAFNKEKKQDNKEIVSLFRNNELLSNWYVRNWIHNIPQKIQKELKSDPKTPKKIQSMEKTEISFALEINETFDK
;
A
#
# COMPACT_ATOMS: atom_id res chain seq x y z
N MET A 1 -21.69 39.64 -13.67
CA MET A 1 -20.29 39.25 -13.37
C MET A 1 -20.22 38.99 -11.89
N VAL A 2 -19.71 37.83 -11.47
CA VAL A 2 -19.49 37.53 -10.05
C VAL A 2 -18.43 38.49 -9.52
N SER A 3 -18.76 39.20 -8.45
CA SER A 3 -17.81 40.13 -7.81
C SER A 3 -16.55 39.39 -7.38
N ARG A 4 -15.42 40.08 -7.27
CA ARG A 4 -14.15 39.44 -6.87
C ARG A 4 -14.26 38.76 -5.50
N GLU A 5 -14.95 39.41 -4.56
CA GLU A 5 -15.14 38.88 -3.20
C GLU A 5 -16.00 37.62 -3.19
N GLU A 6 -17.11 37.64 -3.93
CA GLU A 6 -18.02 36.50 -4.06
C GLU A 6 -17.36 35.32 -4.77
N ALA A 7 -16.55 35.58 -5.80
CA ALA A 7 -15.80 34.54 -6.50
C ALA A 7 -14.72 33.91 -5.61
N ILE A 8 -14.00 34.70 -4.80
CA ILE A 8 -13.04 34.17 -3.82
C ILE A 8 -13.75 33.32 -2.77
N LYS A 9 -14.86 33.82 -2.22
CA LYS A 9 -15.65 33.11 -1.21
C LYS A 9 -16.09 31.74 -1.74
N LYS A 10 -16.67 31.71 -2.94
CA LYS A 10 -17.11 30.47 -3.58
C LYS A 10 -15.97 29.49 -3.85
N LEU A 11 -14.79 29.96 -4.27
CA LEU A 11 -13.62 29.09 -4.47
C LEU A 11 -13.12 28.51 -3.15
N LYS A 12 -13.07 29.31 -2.09
CA LYS A 12 -12.64 28.87 -0.75
C LYS A 12 -13.60 27.83 -0.15
N GLU A 13 -14.91 28.08 -0.26
CA GLU A 13 -15.94 27.14 0.19
C GLU A 13 -15.89 25.84 -0.62
N TYR A 14 -15.79 25.92 -1.95
CA TYR A 14 -15.76 24.76 -2.82
C TYR A 14 -14.49 23.91 -2.65
N TRP A 15 -13.33 24.53 -2.44
CA TRP A 15 -12.06 23.81 -2.22
C TRP A 15 -11.76 23.52 -0.74
N GLY A 16 -12.64 23.94 0.19
CA GLY A 16 -12.47 23.72 1.62
C GLY A 16 -11.19 24.35 2.20
N THR A 17 -10.85 25.57 1.79
CA THR A 17 -9.62 26.25 2.22
C THR A 17 -9.80 27.74 2.50
N ASP A 18 -9.15 28.24 3.56
CA ASP A 18 -9.09 29.67 3.88
C ASP A 18 -8.06 30.43 3.03
N ARG A 19 -7.12 29.71 2.39
CA ARG A 19 -6.01 30.28 1.62
C ARG A 19 -5.86 29.58 0.28
N LEU A 20 -5.63 30.34 -0.77
CA LEU A 20 -5.43 29.82 -2.12
C LEU A 20 -3.95 29.43 -2.34
N VAL A 21 -3.46 28.48 -1.54
CA VAL A 21 -2.09 27.94 -1.61
C VAL A 21 -2.18 26.46 -1.93
N PHE A 22 -1.49 26.04 -2.99
CA PHE A 22 -1.65 24.71 -3.60
C PHE A 22 -0.31 24.14 -4.04
N GLN A 23 -0.26 22.82 -4.21
CA GLN A 23 0.85 22.16 -4.91
C GLN A 23 0.51 22.08 -6.40
N ALA A 24 1.45 22.36 -7.29
CA ALA A 24 1.23 22.27 -8.72
C ALA A 24 2.49 21.86 -9.47
N GLU A 25 2.30 21.24 -10.63
CA GLU A 25 3.37 20.91 -11.56
C GLU A 25 3.47 22.01 -12.62
N PHE A 26 4.67 22.47 -12.92
CA PHE A 26 4.89 23.44 -13.99
C PHE A 26 5.14 22.74 -15.33
N HIS A 27 4.40 23.12 -16.36
CA HIS A 27 4.53 22.56 -17.70
C HIS A 27 4.82 23.60 -18.77
N VAL A 28 5.85 23.36 -19.58
CA VAL A 28 6.18 24.15 -20.77
C VAL A 28 5.67 23.41 -22.01
N PRO A 29 4.74 24.00 -22.79
CA PRO A 29 4.25 23.39 -24.02
C PRO A 29 5.38 23.14 -25.02
N LYS A 30 5.49 21.91 -25.52
CA LYS A 30 6.44 21.54 -26.56
C LYS A 30 5.82 21.89 -27.92
N ASN A 31 6.54 22.62 -28.77
CA ASN A 31 6.16 23.03 -30.15
C ASN A 31 5.38 24.35 -30.33
N ILE A 32 5.58 25.36 -29.47
CA ILE A 32 5.03 26.70 -29.74
C ILE A 32 6.09 27.56 -30.43
N LEU A 33 5.81 27.98 -31.67
CA LEU A 33 6.54 29.05 -32.36
C LEU A 33 6.15 30.39 -31.74
N LEU A 34 7.01 30.96 -30.90
CA LEU A 34 6.79 32.26 -30.30
C LEU A 34 6.99 33.36 -31.35
N ARG A 35 6.07 34.34 -31.39
CA ARG A 35 6.27 35.55 -32.19
C ARG A 35 7.41 36.37 -31.62
N GLU A 36 8.13 37.07 -32.49
CA GLU A 36 9.26 37.93 -32.13
C GLU A 36 8.87 38.92 -31.01
N GLY A 37 9.62 38.92 -29.90
CA GLY A 37 9.33 39.72 -28.70
C GLY A 37 8.45 39.04 -27.62
N THR A 38 7.93 37.83 -27.86
CA THR A 38 7.12 37.10 -26.86
C THR A 38 8.02 36.32 -25.90
N LYS A 39 7.87 36.54 -24.58
CA LYS A 39 8.59 35.76 -23.58
C LYS A 39 8.09 34.30 -23.57
N PRO A 40 8.97 33.31 -23.35
CA PRO A 40 8.54 31.93 -23.15
C PRO A 40 7.55 31.83 -21.98
N PHE A 41 6.62 30.90 -22.05
CA PHE A 41 5.58 30.72 -21.04
C PHE A 41 5.28 29.25 -20.81
N GLY A 42 4.59 28.97 -19.71
CA GLY A 42 4.06 27.67 -19.37
C GLY A 42 2.80 27.78 -18.52
N TYR A 43 2.39 26.65 -17.98
CA TYR A 43 1.19 26.54 -17.17
C TYR A 43 1.48 25.74 -15.90
N PHE A 44 1.01 26.25 -14.77
CA PHE A 44 0.79 25.39 -13.62
C PHE A 44 -0.43 24.53 -13.89
N ARG A 45 -0.24 23.21 -13.82
CA ARG A 45 -1.26 22.19 -14.04
C ARG A 45 -1.24 21.21 -12.87
N ASN A 46 -2.19 20.27 -12.87
CA ASN A 46 -2.31 19.25 -11.82
C ASN A 46 -2.32 19.89 -10.42
N ILE A 47 -3.09 20.97 -10.26
CA ILE A 47 -3.12 21.73 -9.01
C ILE A 47 -3.81 20.89 -7.94
N ARG A 48 -3.16 20.76 -6.78
CA ARG A 48 -3.59 19.91 -5.68
C ARG A 48 -3.74 20.67 -4.37
N PHE A 49 -4.75 20.28 -3.61
CA PHE A 49 -4.94 20.66 -2.22
C PHE A 49 -5.03 19.40 -1.37
N LYS A 50 -4.20 19.29 -0.32
CA LYS A 50 -4.12 18.08 0.53
C LYS A 50 -3.95 16.77 -0.26
N GLY A 51 -3.20 16.80 -1.37
CA GLY A 51 -2.94 15.63 -2.24
C GLY A 51 -3.97 15.39 -3.34
N GLU A 52 -5.17 15.97 -3.25
CA GLU A 52 -6.25 15.80 -4.24
C GLU A 52 -6.21 16.87 -5.32
N LEU A 53 -6.57 16.50 -6.57
CA LEU A 53 -6.67 17.46 -7.67
C LEU A 53 -7.88 18.37 -7.47
N ILE A 54 -7.70 19.67 -7.66
CA ILE A 54 -8.78 20.65 -7.59
C ILE A 54 -9.33 21.00 -8.98
N GLU A 55 -10.63 21.26 -9.04
CA GLU A 55 -11.36 21.64 -10.25
C GLU A 55 -12.13 22.96 -10.04
N TYR A 56 -12.45 23.69 -11.11
CA TYR A 56 -13.28 24.89 -11.02
C TYR A 56 -14.73 24.55 -10.62
N PRO A 57 -15.39 25.39 -9.80
CA PRO A 57 -16.80 25.22 -9.42
C PRO A 57 -17.76 25.66 -10.54
N ILE A 58 -17.67 25.02 -11.70
CA ILE A 58 -18.49 25.31 -12.88
C ILE A 58 -19.22 24.04 -13.33
N GLU A 59 -20.53 24.01 -13.12
CA GLU A 59 -21.37 22.84 -13.43
C GLU A 59 -21.69 22.70 -14.92
N THR A 60 -21.70 23.80 -15.67
CA THR A 60 -22.21 23.90 -17.05
C THR A 60 -21.20 23.64 -18.17
N ILE A 61 -19.98 23.20 -17.85
CA ILE A 61 -18.92 22.94 -18.83
C ILE A 61 -18.49 21.46 -18.76
N ALA A 62 -18.14 20.88 -19.92
CA ALA A 62 -17.59 19.53 -20.03
C ALA A 62 -16.43 19.29 -19.05
N ILE A 63 -16.34 18.08 -18.47
CA ILE A 63 -15.39 17.70 -17.39
C ILE A 63 -13.94 18.12 -17.69
N HIS A 64 -13.50 18.01 -18.95
CA HIS A 64 -12.15 18.37 -19.39
C HIS A 64 -11.78 19.85 -19.23
N GLU A 65 -12.78 20.74 -19.23
CA GLU A 65 -12.62 22.19 -19.08
C GLU A 65 -12.74 22.65 -17.62
N ARG A 66 -13.06 21.75 -16.69
CA ARG A 66 -13.08 22.03 -15.24
C ARG A 66 -11.68 22.03 -14.62
N ARG A 67 -10.67 21.52 -15.34
CA ARG A 67 -9.28 21.47 -14.86
C ARG A 67 -8.74 22.86 -14.61
N VAL A 68 -8.20 23.06 -13.41
CA VAL A 68 -7.53 24.32 -13.09
C VAL A 68 -6.14 24.32 -13.73
N SER A 69 -5.92 25.27 -14.63
CA SER A 69 -4.61 25.55 -15.21
C SER A 69 -4.34 27.04 -15.20
N VAL A 70 -3.16 27.43 -14.74
CA VAL A 70 -2.82 28.84 -14.53
C VAL A 70 -1.60 29.21 -15.35
N TYR A 71 -1.78 30.13 -16.29
CA TYR A 71 -0.73 30.65 -17.15
C TYR A 71 0.35 31.37 -16.34
N GLN A 72 1.61 31.13 -16.69
CA GLN A 72 2.77 31.78 -16.07
C GLN A 72 3.87 32.01 -17.11
N VAL A 73 4.38 33.24 -17.19
CA VAL A 73 5.56 33.58 -17.99
C VAL A 73 6.79 32.91 -17.38
N LEU A 74 7.61 32.28 -18.22
CA LEU A 74 8.81 31.56 -17.80
C LEU A 74 9.82 32.54 -17.18
N LYS A 75 10.34 32.17 -16.02
CA LYS A 75 11.45 32.84 -15.33
C LYS A 75 12.54 31.81 -15.06
N ASP A 76 13.78 32.24 -14.82
CA ASP A 76 14.95 31.36 -14.70
C ASP A 76 14.83 30.25 -13.64
N ASN A 77 13.94 30.43 -12.65
CA ASN A 77 13.69 29.47 -11.57
C ASN A 77 12.52 28.50 -11.82
N LEU A 78 11.86 28.58 -12.97
CA LEU A 78 10.78 27.66 -13.38
C LEU A 78 11.32 26.64 -14.39
N LYS A 79 11.21 25.36 -14.05
CA LYS A 79 11.62 24.24 -14.90
C LYS A 79 10.43 23.35 -15.21
N ASP A 80 10.38 22.85 -16.44
CA ASP A 80 9.35 21.92 -16.89
C ASP A 80 9.36 20.64 -16.02
N GLN A 81 8.17 20.14 -15.70
CA GLN A 81 7.91 18.92 -14.90
C GLN A 81 8.35 18.98 -13.44
N GLU A 82 8.70 20.16 -12.90
CA GLU A 82 8.99 20.32 -11.47
C GLU A 82 7.75 20.72 -10.68
N GLN A 83 7.76 20.39 -9.37
CA GLN A 83 6.68 20.70 -8.44
C GLN A 83 6.95 21.99 -7.66
N TYR A 84 5.88 22.74 -7.43
CA TYR A 84 5.91 24.03 -6.78
C TYR A 84 4.75 24.17 -5.80
N GLU A 85 4.99 24.89 -4.72
CA GLU A 85 3.94 25.47 -3.90
C GLU A 85 3.58 26.80 -4.55
N VAL A 86 2.34 26.95 -4.96
CA VAL A 86 1.85 28.09 -5.73
C VAL A 86 0.74 28.76 -4.94
N THR A 87 0.90 30.04 -4.68
CA THR A 87 -0.18 30.89 -4.17
C THR A 87 -0.89 31.53 -5.34
N LEU A 88 -2.18 31.28 -5.45
CA LEU A 88 -3.04 31.79 -6.50
C LEU A 88 -3.84 32.99 -6.01
N ASP A 89 -4.26 33.80 -6.95
CA ASP A 89 -5.19 34.91 -6.73
C ASP A 89 -6.14 35.01 -7.93
N LEU A 90 -7.30 35.66 -7.77
CA LEU A 90 -8.18 35.94 -8.90
C LEU A 90 -7.56 36.96 -9.84
N ALA A 91 -7.76 36.78 -11.14
CA ALA A 91 -7.49 37.80 -12.14
C ALA A 91 -8.38 39.04 -11.92
N LYS A 92 -7.95 40.20 -12.46
CA LYS A 92 -8.79 41.41 -12.48
C LYS A 92 -10.08 41.15 -13.26
N ASP A 93 -11.14 41.85 -12.88
CA ASP A 93 -12.49 41.67 -13.42
C ASP A 93 -12.56 41.77 -14.95
N GLU A 94 -11.73 42.64 -15.54
CA GLU A 94 -11.62 42.80 -16.99
C GLU A 94 -11.22 41.52 -17.75
N TYR A 95 -10.48 40.60 -17.10
CA TYR A 95 -10.05 39.32 -17.68
C TYR A 95 -11.01 38.17 -17.35
N ARG A 96 -11.91 38.31 -16.36
CA ARG A 96 -12.81 37.24 -15.89
C ARG A 96 -14.14 37.16 -16.67
N LYS A 97 -14.18 37.71 -17.89
CA LYS A 97 -15.40 37.76 -18.73
C LYS A 97 -15.87 36.38 -19.20
N LYS A 98 -14.93 35.49 -19.52
CA LYS A 98 -15.22 34.12 -20.01
C LYS A 98 -15.22 33.09 -18.88
N ASN A 99 -14.25 33.18 -17.97
CA ASN A 99 -14.17 32.35 -16.77
C ASN A 99 -14.24 33.26 -15.54
N PRO A 100 -15.35 33.24 -14.76
CA PRO A 100 -15.52 34.09 -13.58
C PRO A 100 -14.52 33.75 -12.46
N PHE A 101 -13.88 32.58 -12.51
CA PHE A 101 -12.89 32.09 -11.55
C PHE A 101 -11.46 32.10 -12.10
N GLN A 102 -11.18 32.82 -13.20
CA GLN A 102 -9.84 32.84 -13.77
C GLN A 102 -8.79 33.29 -12.74
N LEU A 103 -7.73 32.48 -12.61
CA LEU A 103 -6.68 32.66 -11.61
C LEU A 103 -5.41 33.22 -12.24
N ILE A 104 -4.58 33.83 -11.39
CA ILE A 104 -3.22 34.25 -11.67
C ILE A 104 -2.30 33.74 -10.55
N VAL A 105 -1.02 33.57 -10.86
CA VAL A 105 -0.01 33.22 -9.87
C VAL A 105 0.43 34.49 -9.15
N LYS A 106 0.28 34.53 -7.82
CA LYS A 106 0.76 35.62 -6.97
C LYS A 106 2.21 35.41 -6.58
N GLN A 107 2.53 34.20 -6.14
CA GLN A 107 3.87 33.77 -5.76
C GLN A 107 3.98 32.26 -5.94
N TYR A 108 5.20 31.79 -6.13
CA TYR A 108 5.50 30.36 -6.14
C TYR A 108 6.86 30.11 -5.52
N ARG A 109 7.02 28.96 -4.90
CA ARG A 109 8.28 28.46 -4.39
C ARG A 109 8.47 27.05 -4.91
N LYS A 110 9.66 26.76 -5.46
CA LYS A 110 10.01 25.40 -5.84
C LYS A 110 9.87 24.53 -4.60
N LEU A 111 9.03 23.50 -4.70
CA LEU A 111 9.12 22.43 -3.72
C LEU A 111 10.46 21.79 -4.07
N GLU A 112 11.43 21.98 -3.20
CA GLU A 112 12.55 21.06 -3.18
C GLU A 112 11.89 19.70 -3.03
N ASN A 113 11.90 18.92 -4.11
CA ASN A 113 11.96 17.48 -3.95
C ASN A 113 13.14 17.33 -3.01
N LYS A 114 12.88 17.18 -1.70
CA LYS A 114 13.76 16.37 -0.89
C LYS A 114 13.92 15.15 -1.77
N SER A 115 15.11 14.95 -2.32
CA SER A 115 15.49 13.65 -2.83
C SER A 115 15.17 12.76 -1.66
N VAL A 116 14.00 12.13 -1.67
CA VAL A 116 13.60 11.37 -0.49
C VAL A 116 14.66 10.30 -0.43
N PRO A 117 15.42 10.21 0.67
CA PRO A 117 16.64 9.42 0.67
C PRO A 117 16.25 8.03 0.19
N ILE A 118 16.71 7.70 -1.02
CA ILE A 118 16.54 6.35 -1.53
C ILE A 118 17.22 5.49 -0.47
N ASP A 119 16.49 4.54 0.11
CA ASP A 119 17.10 3.65 1.09
C ASP A 119 18.08 2.73 0.36
N ILE A 120 19.32 3.21 0.22
CA ILE A 120 20.41 2.53 -0.46
C ILE A 120 20.65 1.17 0.21
N THR A 121 20.51 1.11 1.53
CA THR A 121 20.72 -0.11 2.32
C THR A 121 19.67 -1.15 1.99
N LEU A 122 18.39 -0.76 1.95
CA LEU A 122 17.28 -1.65 1.61
C LEU A 122 17.38 -2.16 0.17
N ARG A 123 17.63 -1.27 -0.80
CA ARG A 123 17.78 -1.63 -2.22
C ARG A 123 18.97 -2.54 -2.45
N LYS A 124 20.09 -2.27 -1.77
CA LYS A 124 21.26 -3.16 -1.76
C LYS A 124 20.88 -4.53 -1.19
N THR A 125 20.16 -4.57 -0.07
CA THR A 125 19.69 -5.82 0.55
C THR A 125 18.82 -6.65 -0.40
N ILE A 126 17.85 -6.01 -1.09
CA ILE A 126 17.00 -6.68 -2.09
C ILE A 126 17.85 -7.30 -3.20
N THR A 127 18.82 -6.53 -3.72
CA THR A 127 19.71 -6.98 -4.79
C THR A 127 20.63 -8.12 -4.33
N GLU A 128 21.16 -8.03 -3.11
CA GLU A 128 21.98 -9.07 -2.48
C GLU A 128 21.19 -10.38 -2.33
N ILE A 129 19.94 -10.32 -1.85
CA ILE A 129 19.09 -11.52 -1.70
C ILE A 129 18.87 -12.22 -3.05
N PHE A 130 18.55 -11.47 -4.10
CA PHE A 130 18.40 -12.07 -5.44
C PHE A 130 19.70 -12.74 -5.89
N ASN A 131 20.83 -12.05 -5.72
CA ASN A 131 22.15 -12.53 -6.12
C ASN A 131 22.61 -13.77 -5.32
N GLU A 132 22.32 -13.85 -4.03
CA GLU A 132 22.65 -15.01 -3.21
C GLU A 132 21.90 -16.27 -3.68
N ASN A 133 20.62 -16.13 -4.04
CA ASN A 133 19.81 -17.25 -4.52
C ASN A 133 20.23 -17.76 -5.91
N ILE A 134 20.79 -16.90 -6.79
CA ILE A 134 21.34 -17.34 -8.10
C ILE A 134 22.77 -17.88 -8.02
N ASN A 135 23.53 -17.55 -6.98
CA ASN A 135 24.94 -17.94 -6.84
C ASN A 135 25.13 -19.30 -6.13
N ILE A 136 24.06 -20.08 -6.00
CA ILE A 136 24.15 -21.48 -5.57
C ILE A 136 24.99 -22.27 -6.57
N ASN A 137 25.88 -23.16 -6.11
CA ASN A 137 26.88 -23.77 -7.00
C ASN A 137 26.29 -24.75 -8.03
N SER A 138 25.07 -25.25 -7.80
CA SER A 138 24.46 -26.29 -8.63
C SER A 138 23.02 -25.94 -9.04
N PRO A 139 22.65 -26.05 -10.33
CA PRO A 139 21.27 -25.85 -10.78
C PRO A 139 20.30 -26.84 -10.13
N PHE A 140 20.74 -28.06 -9.82
CA PHE A 140 19.92 -29.04 -9.10
C PHE A 140 19.56 -28.59 -7.68
N GLN A 141 20.47 -27.93 -6.97
CA GLN A 141 20.19 -27.41 -5.63
C GLN A 141 19.13 -26.30 -5.70
N VAL A 142 19.17 -25.46 -6.73
CA VAL A 142 18.17 -24.41 -6.97
C VAL A 142 16.80 -25.01 -7.29
N VAL A 143 16.75 -26.02 -8.16
CA VAL A 143 15.50 -26.72 -8.49
C VAL A 143 14.91 -27.41 -7.25
N ASN A 144 15.73 -28.11 -6.46
CA ASN A 144 15.28 -28.78 -5.23
C ASN A 144 14.75 -27.78 -4.19
N LEU A 145 15.40 -26.62 -4.06
CA LEU A 145 14.91 -25.55 -3.20
C LEU A 145 13.59 -24.98 -3.72
N ALA A 146 13.47 -24.73 -5.03
CA ALA A 146 12.24 -24.28 -5.65
C ALA A 146 11.08 -25.25 -5.39
N ASN A 147 11.30 -26.55 -5.60
CA ASN A 147 10.29 -27.58 -5.37
C ASN A 147 9.90 -27.70 -3.89
N SER A 148 10.87 -27.55 -2.97
CA SER A 148 10.61 -27.54 -1.53
C SER A 148 9.75 -26.35 -1.13
N VAL A 149 10.05 -25.16 -1.67
CA VAL A 149 9.26 -23.95 -1.45
C VAL A 149 7.84 -24.16 -2.00
N GLU A 150 7.68 -24.66 -3.22
CA GLU A 150 6.38 -24.88 -3.86
C GLU A 150 5.53 -25.93 -3.11
N SER A 151 6.16 -26.98 -2.58
CA SER A 151 5.47 -27.98 -1.74
C SER A 151 4.99 -27.38 -0.43
N LEU A 152 5.84 -26.62 0.28
CA LEU A 152 5.45 -25.93 1.52
C LEU A 152 4.33 -24.91 1.25
N ALA A 153 4.46 -24.20 0.13
CA ALA A 153 3.47 -23.27 -0.40
C ALA A 153 2.10 -23.92 -0.56
N THR A 154 2.02 -25.07 -1.23
CA THR A 154 0.75 -25.76 -1.53
C THR A 154 -0.07 -26.06 -0.26
N ASP A 155 0.59 -26.51 0.81
CA ASP A 155 -0.07 -26.79 2.09
C ASP A 155 -0.59 -25.50 2.77
N ILE A 156 0.14 -24.40 2.62
CA ILE A 156 -0.20 -23.07 3.19
C ILE A 156 -1.28 -22.37 2.36
N TYR A 157 -1.32 -22.61 1.05
CA TYR A 157 -2.18 -21.93 0.08
C TYR A 157 -3.51 -22.64 -0.16
N SER A 158 -3.73 -23.79 0.48
CA SER A 158 -4.96 -24.59 0.38
C SER A 158 -6.25 -23.85 0.81
N GLU A 159 -6.12 -22.69 1.45
CA GLU A 159 -7.22 -21.74 1.69
C GLU A 159 -6.99 -20.47 0.86
N ASP A 160 -7.58 -20.39 -0.35
CA ASP A 160 -7.45 -19.33 -1.37
C ASP A 160 -7.63 -17.87 -0.88
N LYS A 161 -8.00 -17.67 0.39
CA LYS A 161 -8.50 -16.41 0.97
C LYS A 161 -7.75 -15.99 2.22
N ARG A 162 -6.87 -16.86 2.75
CA ARG A 162 -6.12 -16.61 3.98
C ARG A 162 -5.13 -15.43 3.83
N PHE A 163 -4.65 -15.18 2.62
CA PHE A 163 -3.65 -14.13 2.38
C PHE A 163 -4.13 -12.73 2.75
N ILE A 164 -5.44 -12.44 2.62
CA ILE A 164 -5.99 -11.13 2.97
C ILE A 164 -5.90 -10.93 4.48
N TYR A 165 -6.29 -11.93 5.27
CA TYR A 165 -6.16 -11.90 6.73
C TYR A 165 -4.72 -11.78 7.18
N GLU A 166 -3.81 -12.54 6.59
CA GLU A 166 -2.38 -12.49 6.92
C GLU A 166 -1.79 -11.10 6.61
N LEU A 167 -2.23 -10.45 5.53
CA LEU A 167 -1.80 -9.08 5.20
C LEU A 167 -2.41 -8.03 6.14
N ILE A 168 -3.69 -8.16 6.53
CA ILE A 168 -4.30 -7.29 7.55
C ILE A 168 -3.56 -7.42 8.89
N GLN A 169 -3.22 -8.64 9.30
CA GLN A 169 -2.43 -8.87 10.52
C GLN A 169 -1.03 -8.28 10.43
N ASN A 170 -0.36 -8.41 9.27
CA ASN A 170 0.95 -7.79 9.07
C ASN A 170 0.88 -6.26 9.14
N ALA A 171 -0.18 -5.66 8.61
CA ALA A 171 -0.42 -4.23 8.73
C ALA A 171 -0.68 -3.80 10.17
N ASP A 172 -1.47 -4.58 10.92
CA ASP A 172 -1.76 -4.32 12.34
C ASP A 172 -0.50 -4.44 13.23
N ASP A 173 0.36 -5.42 12.94
CA ASP A 173 1.66 -5.58 13.61
C ASP A 173 2.66 -4.46 13.23
N ALA A 174 2.49 -3.83 12.07
CA ALA A 174 3.33 -2.73 11.59
C ALA A 174 2.82 -1.35 12.04
N ALA A 175 1.54 -1.22 12.41
CA ALA A 175 0.93 0.02 12.84
C ALA A 175 1.77 0.72 13.93
N LEU A 176 2.01 2.03 13.77
CA LEU A 176 2.86 2.80 14.69
C LEU A 176 2.06 3.34 15.88
N ASP A 177 0.77 3.60 15.68
CA ASP A 177 -0.19 4.18 16.61
C ASP A 177 -1.60 3.63 16.36
N GLU A 178 -2.60 4.10 17.12
CA GLU A 178 -4.02 3.73 16.95
C GLU A 178 -4.71 4.49 15.78
N GLU A 179 -3.98 5.31 15.01
CA GLU A 179 -4.45 6.02 13.81
C GLU A 179 -4.08 5.27 12.51
N SER A 180 -3.57 4.05 12.64
CA SER A 180 -3.18 3.27 11.48
C SER A 180 -4.41 2.81 10.68
N GLU A 181 -4.44 3.19 9.41
CA GLU A 181 -5.49 2.87 8.46
C GLU A 181 -5.02 1.83 7.45
N LEU A 182 -5.96 1.02 6.97
CA LEU A 182 -5.72 0.04 5.92
C LEU A 182 -6.75 0.22 4.80
N SER A 183 -6.30 0.07 3.56
CA SER A 183 -7.15 0.07 2.37
C SER A 183 -6.95 -1.22 1.57
N ILE A 184 -8.05 -1.82 1.13
CA ILE A 184 -8.09 -2.97 0.23
C ILE A 184 -8.71 -2.50 -1.08
N GLN A 185 -7.90 -2.29 -2.09
CA GLN A 185 -8.36 -1.90 -3.41
C GLN A 185 -8.31 -3.08 -4.37
N ILE A 186 -9.43 -3.35 -5.03
CA ILE A 186 -9.57 -4.44 -5.99
C ILE A 186 -9.70 -3.80 -7.38
N LEU A 187 -8.67 -3.99 -8.18
CA LEU A 187 -8.66 -3.67 -9.60
C LEU A 187 -9.00 -4.93 -10.41
N LYS A 188 -9.21 -4.76 -11.72
CA LYS A 188 -9.56 -5.85 -12.64
C LYS A 188 -8.74 -7.13 -12.44
N ASN A 189 -7.42 -6.99 -12.29
CA ASN A 189 -6.47 -8.10 -12.18
C ASN A 189 -5.58 -8.03 -10.92
N TYR A 190 -5.89 -7.15 -9.98
CA TYR A 190 -5.05 -6.98 -8.79
C TYR A 190 -5.89 -6.76 -7.54
N VAL A 191 -5.42 -7.32 -6.42
CA VAL A 191 -5.85 -6.92 -5.08
C VAL A 191 -4.67 -6.23 -4.41
N ILE A 192 -4.89 -5.01 -3.95
CA ILE A 192 -3.88 -4.15 -3.35
C ILE A 192 -4.26 -3.88 -1.90
N ILE A 193 -3.39 -4.27 -0.97
CA ILE A 193 -3.52 -3.95 0.45
C ILE A 193 -2.52 -2.84 0.75
N SER A 194 -3.02 -1.71 1.22
CA SER A 194 -2.21 -0.53 1.57
C SER A 194 -2.39 -0.20 3.05
N HIS A 195 -1.32 0.16 3.75
CA HIS A 195 -1.39 0.62 5.14
C HIS A 195 -0.34 1.70 5.42
N ASN A 196 -0.57 2.50 6.47
CA ASN A 196 0.30 3.61 6.90
C ASN A 196 1.23 3.24 8.08
N GLY A 197 1.29 1.96 8.47
CA GLY A 197 2.25 1.45 9.47
C GLY A 197 3.73 1.58 9.08
N ALA A 198 4.61 0.99 9.88
CA ALA A 198 6.05 1.03 9.68
C ALA A 198 6.47 0.46 8.31
N PRO A 199 7.39 1.13 7.59
CA PRO A 199 7.95 0.60 6.37
C PRO A 199 8.86 -0.61 6.62
N PHE A 200 9.04 -1.43 5.60
CA PHE A 200 9.98 -2.55 5.65
C PHE A 200 11.43 -2.06 5.73
N ASN A 201 12.20 -2.60 6.67
CA ASN A 201 13.66 -2.44 6.70
C ASN A 201 14.38 -3.69 6.14
N SER A 202 15.71 -3.63 6.04
CA SER A 202 16.52 -4.74 5.51
C SER A 202 16.31 -6.08 6.23
N ARG A 203 16.11 -6.06 7.55
CA ARG A 203 15.84 -7.28 8.32
C ARG A 203 14.47 -7.85 7.95
N ASP A 204 13.47 -7.00 7.77
CA ASP A 204 12.14 -7.44 7.35
C ASP A 204 12.17 -8.05 5.94
N ILE A 205 12.88 -7.45 4.98
CA ILE A 205 13.04 -8.03 3.64
C ILE A 205 13.77 -9.37 3.68
N ARG A 206 14.83 -9.50 4.47
CA ARG A 206 15.51 -10.79 4.67
C ARG A 206 14.56 -11.84 5.23
N GLY A 207 13.74 -11.49 6.22
CA GLY A 207 12.72 -12.38 6.76
C GLY A 207 11.63 -12.72 5.75
N LEU A 208 11.18 -11.73 4.98
CA LEU A 208 10.19 -11.86 3.91
C LEU A 208 10.66 -12.85 2.84
N CYS A 209 11.96 -12.87 2.53
CA CYS A 209 12.54 -13.69 1.47
C CYS A 209 13.06 -15.04 1.96
N SER A 210 13.04 -15.31 3.26
CA SER A 210 13.56 -16.57 3.83
C SER A 210 12.47 -17.61 4.02
N ILE A 211 12.87 -18.88 4.12
CA ILE A 211 12.02 -19.97 4.63
C ILE A 211 12.40 -20.17 6.10
N GLY A 212 11.48 -19.91 7.03
CA GLY A 212 11.69 -20.20 8.46
C GLY A 212 12.47 -19.16 9.29
N LEU A 213 13.07 -18.13 8.68
CA LEU A 213 13.58 -16.94 9.40
C LEU A 213 12.45 -15.91 9.55
N GLY A 214 11.50 -16.17 10.46
CA GLY A 214 10.48 -15.16 10.79
C GLY A 214 11.12 -13.97 11.54
N THR A 215 10.82 -12.73 11.15
CA THR A 215 11.25 -11.55 11.92
C THR A 215 10.56 -11.43 13.28
N LYS A 216 9.48 -12.18 13.48
CA LYS A 216 8.62 -12.20 14.68
C LYS A 216 9.04 -13.23 15.74
N THR A 217 10.18 -13.92 15.58
CA THR A 217 10.63 -14.98 16.51
C THR A 217 10.99 -14.47 17.91
N ASN A 218 11.40 -13.21 18.02
CA ASN A 218 11.92 -12.65 19.28
C ASN A 218 10.94 -11.70 19.99
N ASP A 219 9.80 -11.39 19.39
CA ASP A 219 8.80 -10.49 19.97
C ASP A 219 7.52 -11.29 20.30
N ALA A 220 7.25 -11.43 21.60
CA ALA A 220 6.07 -12.14 22.11
C ALA A 220 4.75 -11.44 21.73
N THR A 221 4.79 -10.14 21.44
CA THR A 221 3.60 -9.36 21.12
C THR A 221 3.17 -9.49 19.67
N LYS A 222 4.06 -9.77 18.71
CA LYS A 222 3.67 -9.84 17.28
C LYS A 222 2.94 -11.13 16.90
N THR A 223 1.97 -11.04 15.98
CA THR A 223 1.14 -12.18 15.55
C THR A 223 1.86 -13.04 14.51
N GLY A 224 1.92 -14.36 14.75
CA GLY A 224 2.61 -15.33 13.88
C GLY A 224 4.05 -15.65 14.29
N TYR A 225 4.47 -16.89 14.05
CA TYR A 225 5.79 -17.40 14.46
C TYR A 225 6.54 -18.17 13.36
N LYS A 226 5.89 -18.55 12.26
CA LYS A 226 6.47 -19.40 11.21
C LYS A 226 7.21 -18.62 10.11
N GLY A 227 7.03 -17.30 10.03
CA GLY A 227 7.57 -16.51 8.90
C GLY A 227 6.92 -16.84 7.55
N ILE A 228 5.77 -17.53 7.54
CA ILE A 228 5.09 -18.01 6.34
C ILE A 228 3.84 -17.19 5.96
N GLY A 229 3.34 -16.32 6.84
CA GLY A 229 2.06 -15.63 6.65
C GLY A 229 2.04 -14.81 5.35
N PHE A 230 3.10 -14.05 5.09
CA PHE A 230 3.25 -13.33 3.82
C PHE A 230 3.32 -14.28 2.62
N LYS A 231 3.89 -15.48 2.76
CA LYS A 231 4.04 -16.41 1.62
C LYS A 231 2.69 -16.78 1.00
N SER A 232 1.60 -16.74 1.76
CA SER A 232 0.23 -16.98 1.27
C SER A 232 -0.14 -16.18 0.02
N VAL A 233 0.46 -15.01 -0.19
CA VAL A 233 0.25 -14.16 -1.39
C VAL A 233 0.75 -14.81 -2.69
N PHE A 234 1.64 -15.81 -2.59
CA PHE A 234 2.23 -16.50 -3.74
C PHE A 234 1.40 -17.68 -4.25
N GLY A 235 0.28 -17.99 -3.59
CA GLY A 235 -0.65 -19.02 -4.06
C GLY A 235 -1.42 -18.63 -5.33
N GLN A 236 -1.40 -17.36 -5.71
CA GLN A 236 -2.10 -16.91 -6.91
C GLN A 236 -1.44 -17.45 -8.20
N PRO A 237 -2.23 -17.91 -9.19
CA PRO A 237 -1.71 -18.63 -10.35
C PRO A 237 -0.61 -17.92 -11.14
N ASP A 238 -0.71 -16.60 -11.28
CA ASP A 238 0.26 -15.80 -12.05
C ASP A 238 1.62 -15.65 -11.34
N GLY A 239 1.69 -15.86 -10.02
CA GLY A 239 2.93 -15.77 -9.27
C GLY A 239 3.61 -14.39 -9.37
N LEU A 240 2.82 -13.32 -9.35
CA LEU A 240 3.29 -11.93 -9.47
C LEU A 240 2.77 -11.08 -8.31
N VAL A 241 3.70 -10.56 -7.52
CA VAL A 241 3.41 -9.76 -6.33
C VAL A 241 4.33 -8.56 -6.29
N TYR A 242 3.77 -7.36 -6.19
CA TYR A 242 4.50 -6.12 -6.01
C TYR A 242 4.44 -5.69 -4.56
N VAL A 243 5.57 -5.21 -4.03
CA VAL A 243 5.64 -4.60 -2.71
C VAL A 243 6.30 -3.24 -2.87
N LYS A 244 5.59 -2.20 -2.43
CA LYS A 244 6.12 -0.85 -2.30
C LYS A 244 6.19 -0.47 -0.84
N THR A 245 7.37 -0.04 -0.41
CA THR A 245 7.64 0.43 0.93
C THR A 245 8.34 1.78 0.82
N GLU A 246 7.63 2.84 1.19
CA GLU A 246 7.99 4.23 0.91
C GLU A 246 8.38 4.43 -0.57
N HIS A 247 9.67 4.68 -0.82
CA HIS A 247 10.25 4.98 -2.12
C HIS A 247 10.89 3.76 -2.79
N THR A 248 10.85 2.59 -2.14
CA THR A 248 11.42 1.35 -2.68
C THR A 248 10.30 0.44 -3.19
N LEU A 249 10.38 0.11 -4.47
CA LEU A 249 9.47 -0.81 -5.14
C LEU A 249 10.24 -2.07 -5.58
N PHE A 250 9.70 -3.23 -5.26
CA PHE A 250 10.21 -4.51 -5.72
C PHE A 250 9.07 -5.47 -6.01
N LYS A 251 9.37 -6.55 -6.73
CA LYS A 251 8.40 -7.59 -7.05
C LYS A 251 8.95 -8.98 -6.82
N PHE A 252 8.07 -9.92 -6.57
CA PHE A 252 8.31 -11.35 -6.74
C PHE A 252 7.59 -11.77 -8.02
N ASP A 253 8.32 -12.40 -8.93
CA ASP A 253 7.82 -12.69 -10.27
C ASP A 253 8.37 -14.05 -10.71
N ARG A 254 7.46 -15.04 -10.77
CA ARG A 254 7.76 -16.42 -11.16
C ARG A 254 8.40 -16.47 -12.55
N GLU A 255 7.83 -15.75 -13.50
CA GLU A 255 8.28 -15.75 -14.90
C GLU A 255 9.62 -15.05 -15.09
N TYR A 256 9.81 -13.90 -14.45
CA TYR A 256 11.09 -13.19 -14.45
C TYR A 256 12.19 -14.06 -13.86
N SER A 257 11.92 -14.69 -12.71
CA SER A 257 12.91 -15.51 -12.02
C SER A 257 13.23 -16.77 -12.82
N ARG A 258 12.25 -17.41 -13.48
CA ARG A 258 12.48 -18.53 -14.40
C ARG A 258 13.39 -18.18 -15.59
N LYS A 259 13.34 -16.93 -16.05
CA LYS A 259 14.16 -16.41 -17.17
C LYS A 259 15.53 -15.91 -16.73
N LYS A 260 15.62 -15.23 -15.58
CA LYS A 260 16.84 -14.53 -15.11
C LYS A 260 17.56 -15.23 -13.97
N GLY A 261 16.96 -16.26 -13.38
CA GLY A 261 17.52 -17.04 -12.29
C GLY A 261 18.54 -18.11 -12.73
N TRP A 262 18.77 -18.27 -14.03
CA TRP A 262 19.83 -19.13 -14.53
C TRP A 262 21.19 -18.47 -14.36
N ASN A 263 22.12 -19.13 -13.69
CA ASN A 263 23.49 -18.66 -13.57
C ASN A 263 24.29 -19.08 -14.81
N ASN A 264 24.81 -18.10 -15.56
CA ASN A 264 25.59 -18.35 -16.77
C ASN A 264 26.82 -19.25 -16.53
N LYS A 265 27.31 -19.34 -15.29
CA LYS A 265 28.41 -20.25 -14.91
C LYS A 265 28.05 -21.74 -15.04
N TRP A 266 26.76 -22.10 -15.07
CA TRP A 266 26.31 -23.48 -15.26
C TRP A 266 26.26 -23.92 -16.73
N GLY A 267 26.57 -23.02 -17.66
CA GLY A 267 26.52 -23.29 -19.11
C GLY A 267 25.17 -22.93 -19.73
N ASN A 268 24.80 -23.63 -20.81
CA ASN A 268 23.53 -23.40 -21.51
C ASN A 268 22.37 -24.07 -20.75
N LYS A 269 21.32 -23.29 -20.46
CA LYS A 269 20.12 -23.76 -19.76
C LYS A 269 19.42 -24.89 -20.51
N GLN A 270 19.17 -24.71 -21.79
CA GLN A 270 18.40 -25.66 -22.60
C GLN A 270 19.12 -27.00 -22.73
N GLU A 271 20.44 -26.98 -22.99
CA GLU A 271 21.24 -28.20 -23.04
C GLU A 271 21.24 -28.95 -21.70
N TRP A 272 21.26 -28.22 -20.58
CA TRP A 272 21.16 -28.81 -19.26
C TRP A 272 19.78 -29.42 -19.01
N GLU A 273 18.69 -28.73 -19.37
CA GLU A 273 17.32 -29.24 -19.23
C GLU A 273 17.11 -30.51 -20.06
N GLU A 274 17.56 -30.52 -21.32
CA GLU A 274 17.47 -31.67 -22.24
C GLU A 274 18.28 -32.87 -21.72
N ARG A 275 19.52 -32.63 -21.26
CA ARG A 275 20.41 -33.69 -20.74
C ARG A 275 19.84 -34.37 -19.50
N ASN A 276 19.17 -33.61 -18.64
CA ASN A 276 18.69 -34.10 -17.35
C ASN A 276 17.20 -34.44 -17.34
N GLY A 277 16.46 -34.13 -18.40
CA GLY A 277 15.01 -34.35 -18.49
C GLY A 277 14.21 -33.55 -17.44
N ILE A 278 14.73 -32.39 -17.01
CA ILE A 278 14.14 -31.56 -15.94
C ILE A 278 14.03 -30.13 -16.43
N THR A 279 12.87 -29.49 -16.24
CA THR A 279 12.71 -28.05 -16.44
C THR A 279 13.29 -27.29 -15.25
N PHE A 280 14.18 -26.34 -15.52
CA PHE A 280 14.74 -25.49 -14.49
C PHE A 280 13.69 -24.55 -13.92
N ASN A 281 13.59 -24.56 -12.60
CA ASN A 281 12.81 -23.62 -11.81
C ASN A 281 13.66 -23.08 -10.67
N CYS A 282 13.27 -21.91 -10.15
CA CYS A 282 13.95 -21.24 -9.06
C CYS A 282 12.94 -20.84 -7.97
N PRO A 283 13.38 -20.68 -6.71
CA PRO A 283 12.52 -20.33 -5.60
C PRO A 283 12.12 -18.85 -5.67
N TRP A 284 11.31 -18.49 -6.67
CA TRP A 284 10.95 -17.11 -7.00
C TRP A 284 10.32 -16.36 -5.80
N GLN A 285 9.66 -17.07 -4.89
CA GLN A 285 9.10 -16.55 -3.63
C GLN A 285 10.17 -16.01 -2.66
N MET A 286 11.44 -16.34 -2.90
CA MET A 286 12.61 -15.91 -2.12
C MET A 286 13.47 -14.89 -2.86
N MET A 287 13.10 -14.54 -4.10
CA MET A 287 13.94 -13.78 -5.02
C MET A 287 13.27 -12.44 -5.34
N PRO A 288 13.40 -11.42 -4.46
CA PRO A 288 12.84 -10.11 -4.72
C PRO A 288 13.61 -9.43 -5.85
N VAL A 289 12.88 -8.77 -6.75
CA VAL A 289 13.44 -8.07 -7.91
C VAL A 289 13.15 -6.58 -7.74
N LEU A 290 14.20 -5.79 -7.56
CA LEU A 290 14.09 -4.34 -7.49
C LEU A 290 13.63 -3.78 -8.86
N ILE A 291 12.65 -2.87 -8.85
CA ILE A 291 12.13 -2.21 -10.06
C ILE A 291 11.86 -0.73 -9.76
N GLU A 292 11.87 0.12 -10.79
CA GLU A 292 11.58 1.56 -10.62
C GLU A 292 10.10 1.89 -10.84
N ASN A 293 9.40 1.12 -11.67
CA ASN A 293 8.03 1.40 -12.07
C ASN A 293 7.27 0.11 -12.42
N VAL A 294 5.97 0.26 -12.62
CA VAL A 294 5.05 -0.79 -13.06
C VAL A 294 4.41 -0.36 -14.37
N ASP A 295 4.34 -1.28 -15.34
CA ASP A 295 3.80 -0.99 -16.67
C ASP A 295 2.28 -0.80 -16.67
N ASP A 296 1.57 -1.47 -15.76
CA ASP A 296 0.12 -1.34 -15.61
C ASP A 296 -0.22 0.02 -15.01
N PHE A 297 -0.90 0.87 -15.79
CA PHE A 297 -1.20 2.26 -15.44
C PHE A 297 -2.08 2.40 -14.20
N GLU A 298 -3.13 1.58 -14.08
CA GLU A 298 -4.04 1.65 -12.93
C GLU A 298 -3.34 1.18 -11.66
N LEU A 299 -2.57 0.09 -11.74
CA LEU A 299 -1.75 -0.36 -10.62
C LEU A 299 -0.68 0.68 -10.24
N ALA A 300 0.01 1.27 -11.22
CA ALA A 300 1.01 2.31 -10.98
C ALA A 300 0.41 3.53 -10.28
N LYS A 301 -0.80 3.94 -10.65
CA LYS A 301 -1.52 5.04 -9.98
C LYS A 301 -1.75 4.75 -8.50
N VAL A 302 -2.20 3.54 -8.16
CA VAL A 302 -2.41 3.13 -6.77
C VAL A 302 -1.09 3.03 -6.00
N LEU A 303 -0.07 2.40 -6.58
CA LEU A 303 1.23 2.26 -5.94
C LEU A 303 1.93 3.61 -5.72
N ASN A 304 1.76 4.55 -6.64
CA ASN A 304 2.37 5.88 -6.56
C ASN A 304 1.61 6.89 -5.70
N ASN A 305 0.44 6.54 -5.20
CA ASN A 305 -0.24 7.34 -4.18
C ASN A 305 0.61 7.39 -2.89
N GLU A 306 0.80 8.56 -2.28
CA GLU A 306 1.62 8.74 -1.08
C GLU A 306 0.86 8.57 0.24
N ASN A 307 -0.45 8.31 0.20
CA ASN A 307 -1.29 8.17 1.40
C ASN A 307 -0.93 6.98 2.30
N TYR A 308 -0.20 5.99 1.78
CA TYR A 308 0.17 4.78 2.51
C TYR A 308 1.66 4.50 2.38
N THR A 309 2.31 4.14 3.48
CA THR A 309 3.74 3.84 3.56
C THR A 309 4.06 2.48 2.93
N VAL A 310 3.18 1.49 3.06
CA VAL A 310 3.37 0.14 2.52
C VAL A 310 2.17 -0.25 1.66
N LYS A 311 2.46 -0.84 0.50
CA LYS A 311 1.46 -1.37 -0.43
C LYS A 311 1.90 -2.71 -0.96
N THR A 312 1.04 -3.71 -0.87
CA THR A 312 1.25 -5.05 -1.45
C THR A 312 0.19 -5.28 -2.50
N ALA A 313 0.57 -5.42 -3.75
CA ALA A 313 -0.33 -5.71 -4.86
C ALA A 313 -0.10 -7.12 -5.38
N ILE A 314 -1.17 -7.90 -5.45
CA ILE A 314 -1.14 -9.31 -5.82
C ILE A 314 -1.91 -9.46 -7.11
N LYS A 315 -1.27 -10.07 -8.13
CA LYS A 315 -1.94 -10.40 -9.38
C LYS A 315 -2.95 -11.53 -9.13
N ILE A 316 -4.18 -11.31 -9.59
CA ILE A 316 -5.31 -12.23 -9.43
C ILE A 316 -5.99 -12.47 -10.78
N LEU A 317 -6.72 -13.58 -10.89
CA LEU A 317 -7.49 -13.93 -12.09
C LEU A 317 -8.94 -13.42 -12.05
N ASP A 318 -9.56 -13.47 -10.87
CA ASP A 318 -10.99 -13.21 -10.69
C ASP A 318 -11.23 -12.19 -9.58
N SER A 319 -11.37 -10.91 -9.99
CA SER A 319 -11.60 -9.81 -9.06
C SER A 319 -13.01 -9.79 -8.48
N GLU A 320 -14.00 -10.26 -9.24
CA GLU A 320 -15.40 -10.33 -8.79
C GLU A 320 -15.53 -11.36 -7.67
N GLN A 321 -15.01 -12.57 -7.89
CA GLN A 321 -15.02 -13.61 -6.86
C GLN A 321 -14.27 -13.18 -5.60
N ILE A 322 -13.12 -12.49 -5.73
CA ILE A 322 -12.39 -11.98 -4.57
C ILE A 322 -13.19 -10.90 -3.84
N PHE A 323 -13.81 -9.97 -4.55
CA PHE A 323 -14.66 -8.94 -3.94
C PHE A 323 -15.85 -9.54 -3.19
N GLU A 324 -16.57 -10.49 -3.79
CA GLU A 324 -17.66 -11.19 -3.12
C GLU A 324 -17.21 -11.88 -1.83
N ASN A 325 -16.06 -12.52 -1.87
CA ASN A 325 -15.48 -13.17 -0.70
C ASN A 325 -15.14 -12.15 0.38
N ILE A 326 -14.43 -11.08 0.04
CA ILE A 326 -14.10 -9.97 0.94
C ILE A 326 -15.37 -9.40 1.58
N ASN A 327 -16.39 -9.11 0.79
CA ASN A 327 -17.65 -8.56 1.28
C ASN A 327 -18.40 -9.55 2.21
N ARG A 328 -18.37 -10.85 1.91
CA ARG A 328 -18.95 -11.90 2.77
C ARG A 328 -18.20 -12.03 4.10
N PHE A 329 -16.86 -12.00 4.07
CA PHE A 329 -16.02 -12.22 5.24
C PHE A 329 -15.89 -10.99 6.15
N PHE A 330 -15.96 -9.79 5.58
CA PHE A 330 -15.80 -8.54 6.32
C PHE A 330 -17.10 -7.78 6.52
N GLY A 331 -18.22 -8.26 5.97
CA GLY A 331 -19.50 -7.55 5.98
C GLY A 331 -20.07 -7.25 7.36
N ASP A 332 -19.74 -8.05 8.38
CA ASP A 332 -20.14 -7.82 9.77
C ASP A 332 -19.09 -7.07 10.61
N ALA A 333 -17.97 -6.68 10.00
CA ALA A 333 -16.84 -5.98 10.61
C ALA A 333 -16.20 -6.66 11.82
N LYS A 334 -16.58 -7.90 12.19
CA LYS A 334 -16.13 -8.55 13.43
C LYS A 334 -14.62 -8.79 13.47
N PHE A 335 -14.00 -8.92 12.30
CA PHE A 335 -12.54 -9.05 12.20
C PHE A 335 -11.80 -7.87 12.84
N LEU A 336 -12.38 -6.66 12.85
CA LEU A 336 -11.79 -5.47 13.46
C LEU A 336 -11.65 -5.59 14.98
N LEU A 337 -12.50 -6.37 15.66
CA LEU A 337 -12.51 -6.53 17.12
C LEU A 337 -11.18 -7.06 17.66
N PHE A 338 -10.51 -7.90 16.88
CA PHE A 338 -9.28 -8.58 17.27
C PHE A 338 -8.02 -7.93 16.70
N LEU A 339 -8.16 -6.90 15.87
CA LEU A 339 -7.04 -6.05 15.48
C LEU A 339 -6.67 -5.15 16.67
N ARG A 340 -5.38 -4.91 16.89
CA ARG A 340 -4.91 -4.17 18.05
C ARG A 340 -4.83 -2.67 17.79
N ARG A 341 -4.38 -2.29 16.60
CA ARG A 341 -4.01 -0.91 16.27
C ARG A 341 -4.79 -0.36 15.08
N ILE A 342 -5.13 -1.21 14.09
CA ILE A 342 -5.96 -0.77 12.96
C ILE A 342 -7.38 -0.53 13.44
N THR A 343 -7.85 0.70 13.24
CA THR A 343 -9.19 1.16 13.62
C THR A 343 -10.12 1.30 12.44
N ARG A 344 -9.58 1.49 11.23
CA ARG A 344 -10.35 1.67 10.01
C ARG A 344 -9.80 0.84 8.84
N VAL A 345 -10.71 0.20 8.13
CA VAL A 345 -10.44 -0.55 6.90
C VAL A 345 -11.38 -0.06 5.80
N GLU A 346 -10.82 0.45 4.73
CA GLU A 346 -11.59 0.83 3.54
C GLU A 346 -11.44 -0.22 2.44
N ILE A 347 -12.55 -0.62 1.83
CA ILE A 347 -12.58 -1.58 0.72
C ILE A 347 -13.07 -0.84 -0.52
N ILE A 348 -12.29 -0.87 -1.59
CA ILE A 348 -12.55 -0.13 -2.82
C ILE A 348 -12.67 -1.12 -4.00
N TYR A 349 -13.80 -1.11 -4.69
CA TYR A 349 -14.05 -1.91 -5.89
C TYR A 349 -14.98 -1.15 -6.84
N ASP A 350 -14.65 -1.13 -8.14
CA ASP A 350 -15.42 -0.45 -9.19
C ASP A 350 -15.85 1.00 -8.85
N ASN A 351 -14.91 1.79 -8.33
CA ASN A 351 -15.12 3.18 -7.84
C ASN A 351 -16.11 3.33 -6.68
N GLN A 352 -16.60 2.23 -6.11
CA GLN A 352 -17.35 2.23 -4.86
C GLN A 352 -16.38 1.97 -3.71
N SER A 353 -16.59 2.64 -2.59
CA SER A 353 -15.88 2.33 -1.35
C SER A 353 -16.85 1.98 -0.23
N VAL A 354 -16.42 1.01 0.59
CA VAL A 354 -17.08 0.63 1.83
C VAL A 354 -16.05 0.76 2.94
N ALA A 355 -16.31 1.65 3.89
CA ALA A 355 -15.46 1.83 5.05
C ALA A 355 -16.03 1.06 6.24
N PHE A 356 -15.17 0.34 6.94
CA PHE A 356 -15.46 -0.28 8.22
C PHE A 356 -14.57 0.36 9.29
N ASN A 357 -15.15 0.74 10.41
CA ASN A 357 -14.41 1.32 11.53
C ASN A 357 -14.85 0.69 12.85
N LYS A 358 -13.92 0.67 13.80
CA LYS A 358 -14.21 0.37 15.20
C LYS A 358 -13.90 1.58 16.06
N GLU A 359 -14.75 1.84 17.03
CA GLU A 359 -14.58 2.93 17.99
C GLU A 359 -14.72 2.38 19.41
N LYS A 360 -13.77 2.73 20.29
CA LYS A 360 -13.86 2.43 21.72
C LYS A 360 -14.63 3.57 22.40
N LYS A 361 -15.65 3.28 23.21
CA LYS A 361 -16.34 4.33 23.99
C LYS A 361 -15.35 5.04 24.93
N GLN A 362 -15.47 6.36 25.04
CA GLN A 362 -14.60 7.16 25.92
C GLN A 362 -14.74 6.75 27.39
N ASP A 363 -15.98 6.53 27.85
CA ASP A 363 -16.27 6.20 29.25
C ASP A 363 -15.96 4.74 29.60
N ASN A 364 -15.96 3.86 28.62
CA ASN A 364 -15.60 2.45 28.80
C ASN A 364 -14.91 1.90 27.56
N LYS A 365 -13.58 1.79 27.63
CA LYS A 365 -12.73 1.27 26.53
C LYS A 365 -12.96 -0.22 26.24
N GLU A 366 -13.65 -0.96 27.10
CA GLU A 366 -14.07 -2.34 26.84
C GLU A 366 -15.30 -2.40 25.93
N ILE A 367 -16.02 -1.29 25.72
CA ILE A 367 -17.12 -1.24 24.75
C ILE A 367 -16.57 -0.75 23.41
N VAL A 368 -16.71 -1.60 22.39
CA VAL A 368 -16.29 -1.35 21.02
C VAL A 368 -17.51 -1.35 20.12
N SER A 369 -17.72 -0.25 19.40
CA SER A 369 -18.77 -0.12 18.38
C SER A 369 -18.17 -0.36 17.01
N LEU A 370 -18.84 -1.16 16.19
CA LEU A 370 -18.46 -1.43 14.80
C LEU A 370 -19.39 -0.67 13.87
N PHE A 371 -18.83 -0.10 12.81
CA PHE A 371 -19.56 0.71 11.86
C PHE A 371 -19.26 0.29 10.43
N ARG A 372 -20.22 0.57 9.53
CA ARG A 372 -20.08 0.48 8.08
C ARG A 372 -20.57 1.77 7.46
N ASN A 373 -19.72 2.46 6.71
CA ASN A 373 -20.04 3.77 6.10
C ASN A 373 -20.65 4.76 7.11
N ASN A 374 -20.13 4.78 8.34
CA ASN A 374 -20.61 5.56 9.49
C ASN A 374 -21.96 5.11 10.08
N GLU A 375 -22.59 4.07 9.56
CA GLU A 375 -23.76 3.44 10.19
C GLU A 375 -23.31 2.41 11.22
N LEU A 376 -23.90 2.47 12.42
CA LEU A 376 -23.61 1.52 13.49
C LEU A 376 -24.10 0.12 13.08
N LEU A 377 -23.20 -0.85 13.05
CA LEU A 377 -23.52 -2.25 12.79
C LEU A 377 -23.86 -3.00 14.08
N SER A 378 -23.00 -2.89 15.08
CA SER A 378 -23.11 -3.66 16.32
C SER A 378 -22.24 -3.06 17.42
N ASN A 379 -22.61 -3.37 18.67
CA ASN A 379 -21.83 -3.01 19.85
C ASN A 379 -21.30 -4.29 20.49
N TRP A 380 -20.07 -4.22 21.01
CA TRP A 380 -19.38 -5.36 21.58
C TRP A 380 -18.75 -4.98 22.91
N TYR A 381 -18.93 -5.83 23.91
CA TYR A 381 -18.09 -5.83 25.09
C TYR A 381 -16.87 -6.73 24.82
N VAL A 382 -15.70 -6.10 24.67
CA VAL A 382 -14.42 -6.75 24.36
C VAL A 382 -13.53 -6.69 25.60
N ARG A 383 -13.10 -7.85 26.07
CA ARG A 383 -12.21 -7.96 27.21
C ARG A 383 -11.07 -8.92 26.92
N ASN A 384 -9.88 -8.51 27.36
CA ASN A 384 -8.66 -9.29 27.24
C ASN A 384 -8.20 -9.71 28.64
N TRP A 385 -7.86 -10.98 28.80
CA TRP A 385 -7.25 -11.50 30.01
C TRP A 385 -5.88 -12.07 29.69
N ILE A 386 -4.90 -11.68 30.50
CA ILE A 386 -3.56 -12.27 30.46
C ILE A 386 -3.51 -13.36 31.53
N HIS A 387 -3.33 -14.60 31.10
CA HIS A 387 -3.24 -15.76 31.96
C HIS A 387 -1.80 -16.27 32.01
N ASN A 388 -1.33 -16.60 33.22
CA ASN A 388 -0.09 -17.36 33.37
C ASN A 388 -0.30 -18.77 32.84
N ILE A 389 0.59 -19.23 31.97
CA ILE A 389 0.58 -20.60 31.49
C ILE A 389 1.00 -21.51 32.66
N PRO A 390 0.21 -22.52 33.06
CA PRO A 390 0.56 -23.42 34.16
C PRO A 390 1.94 -24.05 33.98
N GLN A 391 2.72 -24.18 35.06
CA GLN A 391 4.10 -24.73 34.99
C GLN A 391 4.18 -26.10 34.32
N LYS A 392 3.15 -26.94 34.49
CA LYS A 392 3.05 -28.24 33.82
C LYS A 392 3.02 -28.08 32.30
N ILE A 393 2.18 -27.18 31.79
CA ILE A 393 2.07 -26.87 30.36
C ILE A 393 3.35 -26.23 29.85
N GLN A 394 3.98 -25.31 30.61
CA GLN A 394 5.26 -24.73 30.21
C GLN A 394 6.36 -25.80 30.06
N LYS A 395 6.40 -26.80 30.95
CA LYS A 395 7.33 -27.94 30.84
C LYS A 395 7.02 -28.79 29.61
N GLU A 396 5.74 -29.09 29.36
CA GLU A 396 5.31 -29.84 28.17
C GLU A 396 5.71 -29.11 26.88
N LEU A 397 5.41 -27.80 26.78
CA LEU A 397 5.80 -26.96 25.64
C LEU A 397 7.31 -26.94 25.43
N LYS A 398 8.11 -26.78 26.50
CA LYS A 398 9.58 -26.81 26.42
C LYS A 398 10.14 -28.18 26.01
N SER A 399 9.45 -29.26 26.39
CA SER A 399 9.87 -30.63 26.09
C SER A 399 9.50 -31.10 24.69
N ASP A 400 8.51 -30.46 24.05
CA ASP A 400 8.09 -30.82 22.70
C ASP A 400 8.98 -30.17 21.63
N PRO A 401 9.79 -30.96 20.90
CA PRO A 401 10.67 -30.44 19.85
C PRO A 401 9.90 -29.89 18.64
N LYS A 402 8.60 -30.22 18.48
CA LYS A 402 7.75 -29.68 17.41
C LYS A 402 7.17 -28.31 17.78
N THR A 403 7.17 -27.95 19.05
CA THR A 403 6.69 -26.65 19.51
C THR A 403 7.68 -25.55 19.11
N PRO A 404 7.24 -24.46 18.48
CA PRO A 404 8.11 -23.34 18.08
C PRO A 404 8.80 -22.70 19.29
N LYS A 405 10.08 -22.33 19.17
CA LYS A 405 10.88 -21.72 20.26
C LYS A 405 10.18 -20.56 20.98
N LYS A 406 9.48 -19.70 20.24
CA LYS A 406 8.69 -18.58 20.79
C LYS A 406 7.60 -19.06 21.77
N ILE A 407 6.94 -20.18 21.46
CA ILE A 407 5.89 -20.79 22.30
C ILE A 407 6.53 -21.55 23.48
N GLN A 408 7.70 -22.18 23.27
CA GLN A 408 8.44 -22.86 24.34
C GLN A 408 8.86 -21.90 25.47
N SER A 409 9.16 -20.64 25.13
CA SER A 409 9.53 -19.60 26.11
C SER A 409 8.33 -18.81 26.66
N MET A 410 7.10 -19.14 26.27
CA MET A 410 5.92 -18.36 26.62
C MET A 410 5.51 -18.64 28.07
N GLU A 411 5.44 -17.59 28.89
CA GLU A 411 5.02 -17.70 30.30
C GLU A 411 3.57 -17.26 30.52
N LYS A 412 3.07 -16.40 29.63
CA LYS A 412 1.74 -15.82 29.69
C LYS A 412 1.09 -15.92 28.31
N THR A 413 -0.22 -16.11 28.28
CA THR A 413 -1.03 -16.05 27.07
C THR A 413 -2.15 -15.05 27.25
N GLU A 414 -2.54 -14.40 26.16
CA GLU A 414 -3.70 -13.49 26.13
C GLU A 414 -4.90 -14.26 25.58
N ILE A 415 -6.04 -14.15 26.24
CA ILE A 415 -7.34 -14.62 25.75
C ILE A 415 -8.22 -13.40 25.60
N SER A 416 -8.77 -13.20 24.39
CA SER A 416 -9.72 -12.13 24.09
C SER A 416 -11.10 -12.72 23.90
N PHE A 417 -12.11 -12.10 24.51
CA PHE A 417 -13.51 -12.45 24.32
C PHE A 417 -14.30 -11.21 23.91
N ALA A 418 -15.21 -11.40 22.97
CA ALA A 418 -16.11 -10.37 22.50
C ALA A 418 -17.55 -10.88 22.64
N LEU A 419 -18.36 -10.14 23.39
CA LEU A 419 -19.78 -10.37 23.56
C LEU A 419 -20.55 -9.30 22.80
N GLU A 420 -21.40 -9.70 21.88
CA GLU A 420 -22.33 -8.77 21.25
C GLU A 420 -23.30 -8.28 22.32
N ILE A 421 -23.40 -6.95 22.46
CA ILE A 421 -24.32 -6.31 23.39
C ILE A 421 -25.42 -5.64 22.59
N ASN A 422 -26.64 -6.12 22.78
CA ASN A 422 -27.84 -5.51 22.22
C ASN A 422 -28.18 -4.31 23.10
N GLU A 423 -27.71 -3.09 22.79
CA GLU A 423 -28.35 -1.90 23.36
C GLU A 423 -27.95 -0.59 22.67
N THR A 424 -28.97 0.12 22.20
CA THR A 424 -29.14 1.56 22.42
C THR A 424 -28.91 1.84 23.90
N PHE A 425 -27.69 2.18 24.30
CA PHE A 425 -27.43 2.71 25.64
C PHE A 425 -27.92 4.16 25.70
N ASP A 426 -29.24 4.33 25.77
CA ASP A 426 -29.88 5.54 26.31
C ASP A 426 -30.03 5.36 27.82
N LYS A 427 -29.04 5.83 28.58
CA LYS A 427 -29.16 6.69 29.77
C LYS A 427 -27.87 6.75 30.58
#